data_AF-A0A1B6CUL4-F1
#
_entry.id   AF-A0A1B6CUL4-F1
#
_cell.length_a   1.000
_cell.length_b   1.000
_cell.length_c   1.000
_cell.angle_alpha   90.00
_cell.angle_beta   90.00
_cell.angle_gamma   90.00
#
_symmetry.space_group_name_H-M   'P 1'
#
loop_
_entity.id
_entity.type
_entity.pdbx_description
1 polymer ?
#
loop_
_entity_poly.entity_id
_entity_poly.type
_entity_poly.pdbx_seq_one_letter_code
_entity_poly.pdbx_strand_id
1 'polypeptide(L)'
;MIKINVSKLLCNVLLYAYVLLYRFLFESPDVTVLYTGDFRLPFCDLPKYKALHTINGKVKKIDAIYLDTTFAFPKYLQFPSREKSKNELVNIVNQWLNKNPNNQIAIIPTACYGLEFLLLELAKAIMKKLYIPSSILFENYSYIPEFSDLITSDSDSTNVHLCEYTRNKPHYCKLCFDKKHVFKRIRPSAMIFDQEHLNRPQLNEGIVDYSDPDIIKLAYSTHCSLQELKDFLKYISQDGCKIYPSVLPPQYNEKQILDNLETLSLHSETERNKEQETSDRDCVNYSSELQSSNDFEPTNKQSQSTMDFDNLIAPPRPRKFSRKN
;
A
#
# COMPACT_ATOMS: atom_id res chain seq x y z
N MET A 1 2.27 7.73 -40.55
CA MET A 1 3.32 7.25 -39.60
C MET A 1 3.66 8.37 -38.63
N ILE A 2 2.91 8.48 -37.53
CA ILE A 2 3.25 9.41 -36.45
C ILE A 2 4.17 8.63 -35.52
N LYS A 3 5.49 8.87 -35.61
CA LYS A 3 6.45 8.40 -34.61
C LYS A 3 6.20 9.18 -33.33
N ILE A 4 5.32 8.68 -32.47
CA ILE A 4 5.22 9.15 -31.09
C ILE A 4 6.52 8.71 -30.41
N ASN A 5 7.37 9.67 -30.08
CA ASN A 5 8.64 9.43 -29.42
C ASN A 5 8.36 9.11 -27.94
N VAL A 6 8.05 7.83 -27.68
CA VAL A 6 7.65 7.28 -26.37
C VAL A 6 8.68 7.62 -25.28
N SER A 7 9.95 7.86 -25.64
CA SER A 7 11.04 8.16 -24.70
C SER A 7 10.84 9.46 -23.90
N LYS A 8 10.27 10.52 -24.50
CA LYS A 8 10.07 11.80 -23.80
C LYS A 8 8.81 11.83 -22.92
N LEU A 9 7.76 11.10 -23.33
CA LEU A 9 6.56 10.95 -22.49
C LEU A 9 6.86 10.03 -21.29
N LEU A 10 7.67 8.99 -21.50
CA LEU A 10 8.15 8.12 -20.43
C LEU A 10 9.02 8.89 -19.42
N CYS A 11 9.89 9.82 -19.82
CA CYS A 11 10.83 10.41 -18.87
C CYS A 11 10.17 11.29 -17.78
N ASN A 12 9.11 12.04 -18.11
CA ASN A 12 8.37 12.85 -17.12
C ASN A 12 7.29 12.03 -16.39
N VAL A 13 6.67 11.06 -17.06
CA VAL A 13 5.73 10.13 -16.41
C VAL A 13 6.47 9.17 -15.47
N LEU A 14 7.70 8.77 -15.79
CA LEU A 14 8.51 7.87 -14.95
C LEU A 14 8.83 8.53 -13.61
N LEU A 15 9.23 9.81 -13.57
CA LEU A 15 9.55 10.48 -12.31
C LEU A 15 8.33 10.59 -11.37
N TYR A 16 7.14 10.90 -11.91
CA TYR A 16 5.87 10.87 -11.16
C TYR A 16 5.32 9.46 -10.92
N ALA A 17 5.75 8.46 -11.70
CA ALA A 17 5.34 7.06 -11.54
C ALA A 17 6.18 6.26 -10.55
N TYR A 18 7.32 6.79 -10.10
CA TYR A 18 8.10 6.13 -9.05
C TYR A 18 7.43 6.15 -7.67
N VAL A 19 6.39 6.97 -7.48
CA VAL A 19 5.69 7.13 -6.19
C VAL A 19 4.22 6.68 -6.23
N LEU A 20 3.62 6.48 -7.42
CA LEU A 20 2.18 6.25 -7.55
C LEU A 20 1.86 4.86 -8.11
N LEU A 21 1.26 4.03 -7.26
CA LEU A 21 0.63 2.76 -7.63
C LEU A 21 -0.55 3.02 -8.56
N TYR A 22 -0.32 3.01 -9.87
CA TYR A 22 -1.37 3.26 -10.86
C TYR A 22 -2.22 2.01 -11.11
N ARG A 23 -3.52 2.27 -11.24
CA ARG A 23 -4.48 1.35 -11.83
C ARG A 23 -4.74 1.79 -13.26
N PHE A 24 -4.79 0.84 -14.18
CA PHE A 24 -5.07 1.12 -15.58
C PHE A 24 -6.44 0.56 -15.94
N LEU A 25 -7.34 1.45 -16.35
CA LEU A 25 -8.61 1.09 -16.97
C LEU A 25 -8.42 1.20 -18.49
N PHE A 26 -8.54 0.08 -19.19
CA PHE A 26 -8.48 0.01 -20.64
C PHE A 26 -9.89 -0.14 -21.18
N GLU A 27 -10.32 0.80 -22.02
CA GLU A 27 -11.66 0.84 -22.60
C GLU A 27 -11.57 0.74 -24.11
N SER A 28 -12.33 -0.19 -24.67
CA SER A 28 -12.60 -0.31 -26.10
C SER A 28 -14.11 -0.49 -26.29
N PRO A 29 -14.63 -0.39 -27.54
CA PRO A 29 -16.06 -0.63 -27.79
C PRO A 29 -16.56 -2.01 -27.32
N ASP A 30 -15.69 -3.02 -27.34
CA ASP A 30 -16.08 -4.41 -27.11
C ASP A 30 -15.64 -4.95 -25.74
N VAL A 31 -14.56 -4.41 -25.17
CA VAL A 31 -13.97 -4.91 -23.93
C VAL A 31 -13.48 -3.78 -23.02
N THR A 32 -13.77 -3.92 -21.73
CA THR A 32 -13.25 -3.09 -20.65
C THR A 32 -12.44 -3.93 -19.67
N VAL A 33 -11.17 -3.57 -19.46
CA VAL A 33 -10.23 -4.31 -18.61
C VAL A 33 -9.68 -3.40 -17.52
N LEU A 34 -9.70 -3.87 -16.27
CA LEU A 34 -9.07 -3.19 -15.14
C LEU A 34 -7.81 -3.95 -14.70
N TYR A 35 -6.65 -3.30 -14.80
CA TYR A 35 -5.42 -3.76 -14.19
C TYR A 35 -5.17 -2.99 -12.89
N THR A 36 -5.12 -3.71 -11.77
CA THR A 36 -5.08 -3.08 -10.45
C THR A 36 -3.68 -2.65 -10.00
N GLY A 37 -2.61 -3.21 -10.59
CA GLY A 37 -1.25 -3.07 -10.04
C GLY A 37 -1.20 -3.59 -8.60
N ASP A 38 -0.21 -3.18 -7.81
CA ASP A 38 -0.26 -3.38 -6.35
C ASP A 38 -1.20 -2.32 -5.75
N PHE A 39 -2.12 -2.69 -4.86
CA PHE A 39 -3.02 -1.70 -4.25
C PHE A 39 -3.54 -2.06 -2.88
N ARG A 40 -3.84 -1.03 -2.09
CA ARG A 40 -4.74 -1.11 -0.95
C ARG A 40 -5.71 0.05 -0.99
N LEU A 41 -7.00 -0.25 -1.12
CA LEU A 41 -8.03 0.77 -1.16
C LEU A 41 -9.16 0.41 -0.19
N PRO A 42 -9.47 1.30 0.77
CA PRO A 42 -10.66 1.16 1.60
C PRO A 42 -11.92 1.14 0.73
N PHE A 43 -12.87 0.27 1.07
CA PHE A 43 -14.14 0.15 0.34
C PHE A 43 -14.88 1.51 0.24
N CYS A 44 -14.85 2.31 1.30
CA CYS A 44 -15.49 3.62 1.36
C CYS A 44 -14.96 4.65 0.34
N ASP A 45 -13.74 4.44 -0.18
CA ASP A 45 -13.14 5.33 -1.16
C ASP A 45 -13.51 4.92 -2.60
N LEU A 46 -14.04 3.70 -2.83
CA LEU A 46 -14.38 3.22 -4.18
C LEU A 46 -15.33 4.13 -4.95
N PRO A 47 -16.43 4.66 -4.36
CA PRO A 47 -17.32 5.58 -5.05
C PRO A 47 -16.64 6.88 -5.50
N LYS A 48 -15.52 7.27 -4.88
CA LYS A 48 -14.77 8.50 -5.21
C LYS A 48 -14.02 8.37 -6.54
N TYR A 49 -13.79 7.15 -7.04
CA TYR A 49 -13.08 6.90 -8.30
C TYR A 49 -14.01 7.11 -9.50
N LYS A 50 -14.24 8.37 -9.88
CA LYS A 50 -15.11 8.74 -11.01
C LYS A 50 -14.77 8.00 -12.31
N ALA A 51 -13.49 7.69 -12.56
CA ALA A 51 -13.06 6.96 -13.75
C ALA A 51 -13.64 5.53 -13.87
N LEU A 52 -13.99 4.91 -12.74
CA LEU A 52 -14.64 3.59 -12.67
C LEU A 52 -16.17 3.67 -12.82
N HIS A 53 -16.72 4.88 -12.90
CA HIS A 53 -18.15 5.12 -12.98
C HIS A 53 -18.51 5.76 -14.32
N THR A 54 -19.72 5.46 -14.78
CA THR A 54 -20.39 6.17 -15.87
C THR A 54 -20.77 7.57 -15.40
N ILE A 55 -21.14 8.44 -16.35
CA ILE A 55 -21.64 9.80 -16.04
C ILE A 55 -22.85 9.80 -15.09
N ASN A 56 -23.62 8.71 -15.07
CA ASN A 56 -24.79 8.53 -14.20
C ASN A 56 -24.42 7.96 -12.82
N GLY A 57 -23.13 7.86 -12.48
CA GLY A 57 -22.64 7.33 -11.20
C GLY A 57 -22.73 5.81 -11.05
N LYS A 58 -23.13 5.07 -12.09
CA LYS A 58 -23.10 3.60 -12.08
C LYS A 58 -21.70 3.08 -12.38
N VAL A 59 -21.27 2.02 -11.70
CA VAL A 59 -20.01 1.33 -12.02
C VAL A 59 -20.01 0.90 -13.49
N LYS A 60 -18.92 1.19 -14.21
CA LYS A 60 -18.74 0.77 -15.61
C LYS A 60 -18.77 -0.75 -15.70
N LYS A 61 -19.29 -1.29 -16.81
CA LYS A 61 -19.18 -2.73 -17.07
C LYS A 61 -17.71 -3.07 -17.26
N ILE A 62 -17.19 -3.99 -16.45
CA ILE A 62 -15.82 -4.50 -16.56
C ILE A 62 -15.89 -5.96 -16.95
N ASP A 63 -15.23 -6.32 -18.04
CA ASP A 63 -15.24 -7.69 -18.57
C ASP A 63 -14.11 -8.53 -17.95
N ALA A 64 -12.98 -7.92 -17.60
CA ALA A 64 -11.88 -8.59 -16.94
C ALA A 64 -11.13 -7.71 -15.93
N ILE A 65 -10.69 -8.32 -14.82
CA ILE A 65 -9.89 -7.69 -13.78
C ILE A 65 -8.61 -8.48 -13.56
N TYR A 66 -7.45 -7.83 -13.74
CA TYR A 66 -6.16 -8.33 -13.29
C TYR A 66 -5.90 -7.82 -11.87
N LEU A 67 -6.12 -8.71 -10.91
CA LEU A 67 -6.23 -8.37 -9.49
C LEU A 67 -4.93 -8.64 -8.74
N ASP A 68 -4.49 -7.70 -7.89
CA ASP A 68 -3.49 -7.98 -6.86
C ASP A 68 -4.04 -8.98 -5.85
N THR A 69 -3.42 -10.16 -5.82
CA THR A 69 -3.79 -11.27 -4.95
C THR A 69 -2.73 -11.56 -3.90
N THR A 70 -1.87 -10.57 -3.58
CA THR A 70 -0.77 -10.69 -2.62
C THR A 70 -1.22 -11.29 -1.28
N PHE A 71 -2.38 -10.89 -0.77
CA PHE A 71 -2.94 -11.39 0.49
C PHE A 71 -4.34 -12.02 0.34
N ALA A 72 -4.63 -12.63 -0.81
CA ALA A 72 -5.88 -13.35 -1.05
C ALA A 72 -5.92 -14.74 -0.34
N PHE A 73 -5.67 -14.75 0.98
CA PHE A 73 -5.59 -15.95 1.82
C PHE A 73 -6.37 -15.77 3.13
N PRO A 74 -7.07 -16.80 3.64
CA PRO A 74 -7.90 -16.69 4.84
C PRO A 74 -7.15 -16.17 6.08
N LYS A 75 -5.89 -16.53 6.22
CA LYS A 75 -5.04 -16.06 7.33
C LYS A 75 -4.77 -14.54 7.31
N TYR A 76 -5.00 -13.87 6.19
CA TYR A 76 -4.91 -12.40 6.05
C TYR A 76 -6.29 -11.79 5.83
N LEU A 77 -7.30 -12.27 6.57
CA LEU A 77 -8.69 -11.83 6.44
C LEU A 77 -8.82 -10.30 6.53
N GLN A 78 -8.30 -9.71 7.59
CA GLN A 78 -8.26 -8.27 7.82
C GLN A 78 -6.85 -7.83 8.20
N PHE A 79 -6.53 -6.58 7.87
CA PHE A 79 -5.36 -5.88 8.41
C PHE A 79 -5.84 -4.68 9.22
N PRO A 80 -5.05 -4.18 10.18
CA PRO A 80 -5.32 -2.87 10.77
C PRO A 80 -5.46 -1.80 9.69
N SER A 81 -6.38 -0.85 9.92
CA SER A 81 -6.49 0.33 9.07
C SER A 81 -5.18 1.11 9.07
N ARG A 82 -4.91 1.86 8.00
CA ARG A 82 -3.71 2.71 7.93
C ARG A 82 -3.64 3.66 9.12
N GLU A 83 -4.78 4.19 9.54
CA GLU A 83 -4.93 5.07 10.69
C GLU A 83 -4.58 4.38 12.01
N LYS A 84 -5.07 3.16 12.24
CA LYS A 84 -4.71 2.37 13.42
C LYS A 84 -3.21 2.09 13.48
N SER A 85 -2.62 1.65 12.36
CA SER A 85 -1.16 1.44 12.24
C SER A 85 -0.36 2.71 12.52
N LYS A 86 -0.84 3.86 12.02
CA LYS A 86 -0.23 5.17 12.26
C LYS A 86 -0.29 5.55 13.73
N ASN A 87 -1.44 5.43 14.37
CA ASN A 87 -1.61 5.77 15.77
C ASN A 87 -0.75 4.88 16.68
N GLU A 88 -0.63 3.60 16.35
CA GLU A 88 0.28 2.68 17.04
C GLU A 88 1.75 3.08 16.86
N LEU A 89 2.18 3.43 15.65
CA LEU A 89 3.53 3.93 15.38
C LEU A 89 3.85 5.18 16.19
N VAL A 90 2.96 6.19 16.16
CA VAL A 90 3.11 7.45 16.89
C VAL A 90 3.21 7.18 18.39
N ASN A 91 2.37 6.29 18.92
CA ASN A 91 2.40 5.91 20.33
C ASN A 91 3.75 5.26 20.71
N ILE A 92 4.23 4.26 19.95
CA ILE A 92 5.51 3.60 20.20
C ILE A 92 6.67 4.60 20.17
N VAL A 93 6.67 5.50 19.19
CA VAL A 93 7.70 6.54 19.02
C VAL A 93 7.68 7.51 20.20
N ASN A 94 6.53 8.10 20.53
CA ASN A 94 6.42 9.06 21.62
C ASN A 94 6.79 8.44 22.98
N GLN A 95 6.29 7.24 23.26
CA GLN A 95 6.66 6.52 24.49
C GLN A 95 8.15 6.27 24.60
N TRP A 96 8.84 6.01 23.49
CA TRP A 96 10.28 5.81 23.50
C TRP A 96 11.05 7.11 23.66
N LEU A 97 10.72 8.13 22.86
CA LEU A 97 11.42 9.41 22.89
C LEU A 97 11.23 10.15 24.23
N ASN A 98 10.08 10.01 24.87
CA ASN A 98 9.80 10.64 26.17
C ASN A 98 10.52 9.96 27.34
N LYS A 99 11.03 8.73 27.19
CA LYS A 99 11.75 8.02 28.26
C LYS A 99 13.14 8.59 28.52
N ASN A 100 13.84 9.06 27.49
CA ASN A 100 15.18 9.61 27.62
C ASN A 100 15.51 10.50 26.41
N PRO A 101 16.07 11.71 26.59
CA PRO A 101 16.41 12.61 25.49
C PRO A 101 17.44 12.04 24.50
N ASN A 102 18.27 11.08 24.91
CA ASN A 102 19.27 10.42 24.06
C ASN A 102 18.68 9.27 23.23
N ASN A 103 17.40 8.94 23.42
CA ASN A 103 16.74 7.88 22.67
C ASN A 103 16.56 8.28 21.21
N GLN A 104 16.76 7.31 20.33
CA GLN A 104 16.63 7.48 18.89
C GLN A 104 15.68 6.43 18.30
N ILE A 105 15.08 6.75 17.16
CA ILE A 105 14.17 5.88 16.41
C ILE A 105 14.79 5.56 15.06
N ALA A 106 14.72 4.29 14.67
CA ALA A 106 15.05 3.86 13.32
C ALA A 106 13.85 3.18 12.67
N ILE A 107 13.28 3.80 11.64
CA ILE A 107 12.26 3.19 10.79
C ILE A 107 12.96 2.38 9.70
N ILE A 108 12.73 1.07 9.68
CA ILE A 108 13.33 0.12 8.75
C ILE A 108 12.30 -0.26 7.69
N PRO A 109 12.39 0.29 6.46
CA PRO A 109 11.45 -0.05 5.41
C PRO A 109 11.64 -1.48 4.89
N THR A 110 10.56 -2.08 4.42
CA THR A 110 10.54 -3.41 3.78
C THR A 110 10.48 -3.34 2.25
N ALA A 111 10.33 -2.14 1.69
CA ALA A 111 10.38 -1.80 0.26
C ALA A 111 10.93 -0.38 0.08
N CYS A 112 11.30 0.00 -1.14
CA CYS A 112 11.82 1.36 -1.41
C CYS A 112 10.78 2.46 -1.11
N TYR A 113 9.51 2.19 -1.40
CA TYR A 113 8.38 3.13 -1.34
C TYR A 113 7.15 2.44 -0.72
N GLY A 114 6.14 3.22 -0.37
CA GLY A 114 4.86 2.74 0.20
C GLY A 114 4.66 3.10 1.68
N LEU A 115 5.66 3.71 2.32
CA LEU A 115 5.56 4.18 3.71
C LEU A 115 5.23 5.68 3.81
N GLU A 116 5.02 6.36 2.69
CA GLU A 116 4.87 7.82 2.62
C GLU A 116 3.77 8.30 3.58
N PHE A 117 2.59 7.66 3.56
CA PHE A 117 1.51 7.96 4.49
C PHE A 117 1.96 7.87 5.96
N LEU A 118 2.60 6.76 6.37
CA LEU A 118 3.05 6.58 7.74
C LEU A 118 4.12 7.60 8.14
N LEU A 119 5.06 7.89 7.25
CA LEU A 119 6.18 8.80 7.51
C LEU A 119 5.69 10.24 7.66
N LEU A 120 4.80 10.66 6.76
CA LEU A 120 4.20 12.00 6.78
C LEU A 120 3.43 12.24 8.07
N GLU A 121 2.53 11.32 8.41
CA GLU A 121 1.69 11.43 9.61
C GLU A 121 2.50 11.28 10.90
N LEU A 122 3.54 10.44 10.91
CA LEU A 122 4.47 10.37 12.03
C LEU A 122 5.17 11.72 12.26
N ALA A 123 5.81 12.27 11.21
CA ALA A 123 6.59 13.51 11.31
C ALA A 123 5.75 14.69 11.80
N LYS A 124 4.52 14.81 11.29
CA LYS A 124 3.54 15.81 11.77
C LYS A 124 3.16 15.59 13.23
N ALA A 125 2.81 14.37 13.62
CA ALA A 125 2.34 14.06 14.96
C ALA A 125 3.40 14.28 16.05
N ILE A 126 4.67 14.00 15.75
CA ILE A 126 5.77 14.18 16.71
C ILE A 126 6.47 15.55 16.57
N MET A 127 6.07 16.35 15.58
CA MET A 127 6.65 17.66 15.24
C MET A 127 8.18 17.61 15.08
N LYS A 128 8.70 16.57 14.41
CA LYS A 128 10.13 16.40 14.12
C LYS A 128 10.34 16.00 12.67
N LYS A 129 11.45 16.46 12.11
CA LYS A 129 11.92 16.01 10.79
C LYS A 129 12.37 14.56 10.84
N LEU A 130 12.35 13.89 9.70
CA LEU A 130 12.91 12.56 9.49
C LEU A 130 14.27 12.67 8.84
N TYR A 131 15.30 12.14 9.50
CA TYR A 131 16.63 12.06 8.92
C TYR A 131 16.69 10.93 7.88
N ILE A 132 17.08 11.28 6.65
CA ILE A 132 17.26 10.35 5.54
C ILE A 132 18.76 10.33 5.16
N PRO A 133 19.50 9.26 5.49
CA PRO A 133 20.94 9.19 5.22
C PRO A 133 21.28 8.99 3.74
N SER A 134 20.38 8.40 2.96
CA SER A 134 20.59 8.16 1.53
C SER A 134 20.29 9.44 0.75
N SER A 135 21.28 9.98 0.05
CA SER A 135 21.12 11.21 -0.75
C SER A 135 20.08 11.03 -1.87
N ILE A 136 20.06 9.86 -2.51
CA ILE A 136 19.09 9.52 -3.56
C ILE A 136 17.69 9.46 -2.98
N LEU A 137 17.51 8.80 -1.83
CA LEU A 137 16.21 8.71 -1.18
C LEU A 137 15.73 10.10 -0.72
N PHE A 138 16.62 10.88 -0.11
CA PHE A 138 16.32 12.25 0.30
C PHE A 138 15.86 13.11 -0.88
N GLU A 139 16.55 13.04 -2.02
CA GLU A 139 16.16 13.75 -3.24
C GLU A 139 14.78 13.31 -3.75
N ASN A 140 14.49 12.00 -3.75
CA ASN A 140 13.17 11.52 -4.19
C ASN A 140 12.04 12.04 -3.30
N TYR A 141 12.23 12.06 -1.97
CA TYR A 141 11.24 12.61 -1.05
C TYR A 141 11.15 14.14 -1.11
N SER A 142 12.22 14.86 -1.45
CA SER A 142 12.20 16.32 -1.53
C SER A 142 11.36 16.84 -2.70
N TYR A 143 11.14 16.03 -3.73
CA TYR A 143 10.20 16.33 -4.83
C TYR A 143 8.72 16.18 -4.44
N ILE A 144 8.41 15.60 -3.27
CA ILE A 144 7.05 15.48 -2.76
C ILE A 144 6.78 16.70 -1.85
N PRO A 145 5.91 17.66 -2.25
CA PRO A 145 5.74 18.92 -1.53
C PRO A 145 5.40 18.75 -0.05
N GLU A 146 4.60 17.73 0.28
CA GLU A 146 4.18 17.41 1.64
C GLU A 146 5.35 17.02 2.55
N PHE A 147 6.47 16.54 1.99
CA PHE A 147 7.67 16.17 2.74
C PHE A 147 8.72 17.27 2.85
N SER A 148 8.61 18.34 2.06
CA SER A 148 9.66 19.38 1.92
C SER A 148 10.21 19.90 3.25
N ASP A 149 9.34 20.15 4.24
CA ASP A 149 9.71 20.62 5.57
C ASP A 149 9.80 19.53 6.64
N LEU A 150 9.53 18.28 6.29
CA LEU A 150 9.44 17.14 7.22
C LEU A 150 10.63 16.18 7.10
N ILE A 151 11.57 16.42 6.20
CA ILE A 151 12.78 15.60 6.02
C ILE A 151 14.05 16.43 6.18
N THR A 152 15.16 15.75 6.47
CA THR A 152 16.48 16.37 6.62
C THR A 152 17.59 15.38 6.26
N SER A 153 18.70 15.89 5.72
CA SER A 153 19.95 15.14 5.51
C SER A 153 20.98 15.41 6.62
N ASP A 154 20.63 16.20 7.63
CA ASP A 154 21.44 16.47 8.81
C ASP A 154 21.03 15.53 9.97
N SER A 155 21.95 14.63 10.36
CA SER A 155 21.70 13.65 11.43
C SER A 155 21.60 14.27 12.82
N ASP A 156 22.13 15.47 13.04
CA ASP A 156 22.11 16.11 14.37
C ASP A 156 20.80 16.89 14.60
N SER A 157 20.08 17.20 13.52
CA SER A 157 18.81 17.95 13.58
C SER A 157 17.60 17.15 14.08
N THR A 158 17.69 15.82 14.14
CA THR A 158 16.59 14.96 14.59
C THR A 158 17.09 13.61 15.08
N ASN A 159 16.32 12.98 15.96
CA ASN A 159 16.57 11.64 16.49
C ASN A 159 15.64 10.57 15.90
N VAL A 160 14.99 10.87 14.77
CA VAL A 160 14.11 9.93 14.04
C VAL A 160 14.66 9.70 12.64
N HIS A 161 15.08 8.47 12.38
CA HIS A 161 15.82 8.08 11.19
C HIS A 161 14.94 7.21 10.28
N LEU A 162 14.90 7.51 8.99
CA LEU A 162 14.40 6.62 7.95
C LEU A 162 15.58 5.88 7.34
N CYS A 163 15.71 4.58 7.62
CA CYS A 163 16.75 3.76 7.02
C CYS A 163 16.50 3.55 5.53
N GLU A 164 17.57 3.34 4.76
CA GLU A 164 17.45 2.95 3.35
C GLU A 164 16.99 1.48 3.23
N TYR A 165 16.13 1.21 2.25
CA TYR A 165 15.78 -0.15 1.88
C TYR A 165 16.88 -0.77 1.02
N THR A 166 17.42 -1.92 1.46
CA THR A 166 18.45 -2.65 0.71
C THR A 166 17.99 -4.07 0.43
N ARG A 167 17.77 -4.41 -0.85
CA ARG A 167 17.50 -5.80 -1.25
C ARG A 167 18.69 -6.68 -0.89
N ASN A 168 18.45 -7.75 -0.14
CA ASN A 168 19.40 -8.83 0.14
C ASN A 168 20.64 -8.47 0.94
N LYS A 169 20.67 -7.32 1.63
CA LYS A 169 21.71 -7.02 2.61
C LYS A 169 21.11 -6.33 3.83
N PRO A 170 21.55 -6.66 5.04
CA PRO A 170 21.36 -5.82 6.21
C PRO A 170 22.35 -4.65 6.14
N HIS A 171 22.32 -3.85 5.08
CA HIS A 171 23.03 -2.57 5.07
C HIS A 171 22.16 -1.58 5.81
N TYR A 172 22.12 -1.80 7.11
CA TYR A 172 21.47 -0.87 7.99
C TYR A 172 22.21 0.46 8.00
N CYS A 173 21.48 1.57 8.19
CA CYS A 173 22.11 2.85 8.48
C CYS A 173 23.13 2.63 9.61
N LYS A 174 24.41 2.90 9.35
CA LYS A 174 25.51 2.61 10.30
C LYS A 174 25.26 3.24 11.66
N LEU A 175 24.67 4.44 11.67
CA LEU A 175 24.28 5.15 12.88
C LEU A 175 23.20 4.39 13.68
N CYS A 176 22.16 3.88 13.00
CA CYS A 176 21.04 3.16 13.63
C CYS A 176 21.42 1.83 14.32
N PHE A 177 22.64 1.34 14.05
CA PHE A 177 23.17 0.09 14.58
C PHE A 177 24.50 0.29 15.31
N ASP A 178 24.91 1.54 15.53
CA ASP A 178 26.01 1.87 16.42
C ASP A 178 25.55 1.68 17.87
N LYS A 179 26.31 0.90 18.65
CA LYS A 179 26.05 0.63 20.07
C LYS A 179 26.17 1.86 20.96
N LYS A 180 26.74 2.96 20.46
CA LYS A 180 26.82 4.25 21.17
C LYS A 180 25.46 4.94 21.30
N HIS A 181 24.51 4.60 20.44
CA HIS A 181 23.18 5.23 20.40
C HIS A 181 22.10 4.23 20.80
N VAL A 182 21.12 4.70 21.58
CA VAL A 182 20.03 3.86 22.09
C VAL A 182 18.85 3.93 21.12
N PHE A 183 18.90 3.07 20.11
CA PHE A 183 17.87 2.99 19.07
C PHE A 183 16.75 2.02 19.42
N LYS A 184 15.51 2.47 19.23
CA LYS A 184 14.38 1.57 19.02
C LYS A 184 14.12 1.43 17.52
N ARG A 185 14.16 0.20 17.03
CA ARG A 185 14.06 -0.12 15.60
C ARG A 185 12.65 -0.60 15.30
N ILE A 186 11.99 0.00 14.32
CA ILE A 186 10.60 -0.29 13.97
C ILE A 186 10.55 -0.68 12.50
N ARG A 187 9.95 -1.83 12.20
CA ARG A 187 9.81 -2.37 10.85
C ARG A 187 8.33 -2.56 10.49
N PRO A 188 7.72 -1.61 9.74
CA PRO A 188 6.39 -1.80 9.19
C PRO A 188 6.35 -3.04 8.27
N SER A 189 5.42 -3.96 8.54
CA SER A 189 5.28 -5.23 7.82
C SER A 189 3.83 -5.72 7.86
N ALA A 190 3.40 -6.36 6.78
CA ALA A 190 2.10 -7.05 6.73
C ALA A 190 2.24 -8.57 6.88
N MET A 191 3.28 -9.16 6.28
CA MET A 191 3.37 -10.60 6.04
C MET A 191 3.36 -11.47 7.32
N ILE A 192 3.84 -10.93 8.44
CA ILE A 192 3.90 -11.66 9.72
C ILE A 192 2.61 -11.51 10.54
N PHE A 193 1.73 -10.58 10.19
CA PHE A 193 0.49 -10.29 10.90
C PHE A 193 -0.67 -11.00 10.22
N ASP A 194 -0.70 -12.32 10.37
CA ASP A 194 -1.94 -13.07 10.10
C ASP A 194 -2.95 -12.88 11.24
N GLN A 195 -4.16 -13.42 11.06
CA GLN A 195 -5.25 -13.32 12.03
C GLN A 195 -4.90 -13.87 13.40
N GLU A 196 -4.11 -14.95 13.49
CA GLU A 196 -3.68 -15.48 14.78
C GLU A 196 -2.80 -14.49 15.54
N HIS A 197 -1.90 -13.81 14.83
CA HIS A 197 -1.08 -12.75 15.42
C HIS A 197 -1.91 -11.52 15.75
N LEU A 198 -2.83 -11.11 14.87
CA LEU A 198 -3.70 -9.93 15.01
C LEU A 198 -4.78 -10.06 16.10
N ASN A 199 -5.09 -11.28 16.53
CA ASN A 199 -6.03 -11.51 17.63
C ASN A 199 -5.35 -11.58 19.01
N ARG A 200 -4.02 -11.40 19.08
CA ARG A 200 -3.30 -11.41 20.37
C ARG A 200 -3.52 -10.09 21.11
N PRO A 201 -3.86 -10.11 22.41
CA PRO A 201 -4.14 -8.90 23.18
C PRO A 201 -2.94 -7.94 23.36
N GLN A 202 -1.72 -8.36 22.98
CA GLN A 202 -0.47 -7.60 23.16
C GLN A 202 -0.05 -6.78 21.93
N LEU A 203 -0.86 -6.69 20.88
CA LEU A 203 -0.49 -5.97 19.65
C LEU A 203 -0.31 -4.46 19.80
N ASN A 204 -0.71 -3.86 20.92
CA ASN A 204 -0.65 -2.41 21.11
C ASN A 204 0.79 -1.83 21.14
N GLU A 205 1.82 -2.67 21.00
CA GLU A 205 3.23 -2.29 20.96
C GLU A 205 3.99 -2.88 19.76
N GLY A 206 3.29 -3.43 18.76
CA GLY A 206 3.90 -4.25 17.71
C GLY A 206 4.37 -5.62 18.20
N ILE A 207 5.08 -6.37 17.35
CA ILE A 207 5.62 -7.69 17.68
C ILE A 207 7.14 -7.66 17.56
N VAL A 208 7.85 -8.04 18.63
CA VAL A 208 9.31 -8.19 18.60
C VAL A 208 9.71 -9.25 17.56
N ASP A 209 10.68 -8.92 16.71
CA ASP A 209 11.18 -9.83 15.69
C ASP A 209 11.94 -10.99 16.35
N TYR A 210 11.48 -12.23 16.12
CA TYR A 210 12.13 -13.43 16.65
C TYR A 210 13.59 -13.56 16.21
N SER A 211 13.95 -13.06 15.02
CA SER A 211 15.32 -13.11 14.51
C SER A 211 16.20 -11.96 14.99
N ASP A 212 15.60 -10.87 15.49
CA ASP A 212 16.31 -9.69 15.99
C ASP A 212 15.48 -9.00 17.09
N PRO A 213 15.74 -9.30 18.38
CA PRO A 213 14.92 -8.80 19.47
C PRO A 213 14.94 -7.28 19.63
N ASP A 214 15.87 -6.59 18.95
CA ASP A 214 15.94 -5.13 18.95
C ASP A 214 14.97 -4.49 17.94
N ILE A 215 14.29 -5.29 17.11
CA ILE A 215 13.36 -4.83 16.08
C ILE A 215 11.93 -5.12 16.49
N ILE A 216 11.11 -4.07 16.53
CA ILE A 216 9.67 -4.17 16.68
C ILE A 216 9.06 -4.15 15.28
N LYS A 217 8.32 -5.18 14.91
CA LYS A 217 7.49 -5.18 13.71
C LYS A 217 6.18 -4.47 14.02
N LEU A 218 5.79 -3.55 13.13
CA LEU A 218 4.52 -2.83 13.20
C LEU A 218 3.59 -3.37 12.11
N ALA A 219 2.34 -3.66 12.44
CA ALA A 219 1.36 -4.12 11.47
C ALA A 219 1.02 -2.98 10.50
N TYR A 220 1.46 -3.07 9.25
CA TYR A 220 1.13 -2.12 8.20
C TYR A 220 1.17 -2.78 6.84
N SER A 221 0.08 -2.65 6.08
CA SER A 221 -0.03 -3.19 4.73
C SER A 221 -0.29 -2.08 3.70
N THR A 222 0.45 -2.15 2.61
CA THR A 222 0.24 -1.39 1.36
C THR A 222 -0.62 -2.15 0.35
N HIS A 223 -1.01 -3.40 0.67
CA HIS A 223 -1.87 -4.25 -0.16
C HIS A 223 -3.17 -4.61 0.55
N CYS A 224 -4.25 -4.84 -0.20
CA CYS A 224 -5.54 -5.23 0.36
C CYS A 224 -5.46 -6.52 1.17
N SER A 225 -6.19 -6.59 2.28
CA SER A 225 -6.52 -7.85 2.96
C SER A 225 -7.49 -8.68 2.12
N LEU A 226 -7.72 -9.95 2.50
CA LEU A 226 -8.70 -10.78 1.80
C LEU A 226 -10.12 -10.16 1.84
N GLN A 227 -10.53 -9.61 2.97
CA GLN A 227 -11.84 -8.94 3.10
C GLN A 227 -11.91 -7.68 2.21
N GLU A 228 -10.88 -6.82 2.24
CA GLU A 228 -10.81 -5.62 1.39
C GLU A 228 -10.87 -5.99 -0.12
N LEU A 229 -10.26 -7.11 -0.53
CA LEU A 229 -10.37 -7.64 -1.91
C LEU A 229 -11.80 -8.10 -2.25
N LYS A 230 -12.48 -8.76 -1.32
CA LYS A 230 -13.87 -9.21 -1.53
C LYS A 230 -14.83 -8.03 -1.65
N ASP A 231 -14.68 -7.05 -0.78
CA ASP A 231 -15.51 -5.83 -0.81
C ASP A 231 -15.27 -5.05 -2.10
N PHE A 232 -14.01 -4.97 -2.55
CA PHE A 232 -13.65 -4.40 -3.85
C PHE A 232 -14.34 -5.12 -5.01
N LEU A 233 -14.25 -6.45 -5.08
CA LEU A 233 -14.86 -7.24 -6.14
C LEU A 233 -16.39 -7.13 -6.10
N LYS A 234 -16.99 -7.19 -4.92
CA LYS A 234 -18.44 -7.02 -4.75
C LYS A 234 -18.93 -5.66 -5.26
N TYR A 235 -18.13 -4.62 -5.12
CA TYR A 235 -18.46 -3.29 -5.63
C TYR A 235 -18.31 -3.19 -7.15
N ILE A 236 -17.20 -3.71 -7.68
CA ILE A 236 -16.75 -3.37 -9.03
C ILE A 236 -17.10 -4.43 -10.09
N SER A 237 -17.20 -5.69 -9.69
CA SER A 237 -17.45 -6.80 -10.61
C SER A 237 -18.95 -6.99 -10.83
N GLN A 238 -19.30 -7.29 -12.08
CA GLN A 238 -20.66 -7.60 -12.52
C GLN A 238 -20.69 -9.03 -13.04
N ASP A 239 -21.90 -9.59 -13.21
CA ASP A 239 -22.07 -10.94 -13.74
C ASP A 239 -21.30 -11.15 -15.04
N GLY A 240 -20.48 -12.20 -15.08
CA GLY A 240 -19.63 -12.54 -16.23
C GLY A 240 -18.25 -11.87 -16.26
N CYS A 241 -17.91 -11.01 -15.30
CA CYS A 241 -16.56 -10.45 -15.16
C CYS A 241 -15.53 -11.54 -14.82
N LYS A 242 -14.46 -11.64 -15.62
CA LYS A 242 -13.36 -12.60 -15.39
C LYS A 242 -12.31 -12.02 -14.44
N ILE A 243 -11.90 -12.79 -13.44
CA ILE A 243 -10.86 -12.39 -12.49
C ILE A 243 -9.57 -13.16 -12.77
N TYR A 244 -8.47 -12.43 -12.93
CA TYR A 244 -7.13 -12.96 -13.17
C TYR A 244 -6.20 -12.60 -12.01
N PRO A 245 -5.79 -13.57 -11.17
CA PRO A 245 -4.82 -13.34 -10.09
C PRO A 245 -3.45 -12.92 -10.63
N SER A 246 -2.96 -11.75 -10.22
CA SER A 246 -1.65 -11.22 -10.65
C SER A 246 -0.49 -11.78 -9.83
N VAL A 247 -0.76 -12.30 -8.64
CA VAL A 247 0.24 -12.84 -7.71
C VAL A 247 -0.12 -14.26 -7.32
N LEU A 248 0.78 -15.21 -7.64
CA LEU A 248 0.65 -16.63 -7.30
C LEU A 248 1.83 -17.05 -6.41
N PRO A 249 1.64 -17.17 -5.08
CA PRO A 249 2.66 -17.72 -4.21
C PRO A 249 2.92 -19.20 -4.53
N PRO A 250 4.16 -19.70 -4.38
CA PRO A 250 4.53 -21.05 -4.79
C PRO A 250 3.67 -22.19 -4.20
N GLN A 251 3.10 -21.97 -3.02
CA GLN A 251 2.31 -22.95 -2.29
C GLN A 251 0.81 -22.94 -2.65
N TYR A 252 0.36 -22.07 -3.56
CA TYR A 252 -1.03 -21.97 -3.98
C TYR A 252 -1.14 -22.01 -5.51
N ASN A 253 -2.24 -22.57 -6.00
CA ASN A 253 -2.64 -22.46 -7.39
C ASN A 253 -3.72 -21.40 -7.59
N GLU A 254 -3.96 -21.06 -8.85
CA GLU A 254 -4.95 -20.05 -9.25
C GLU A 254 -6.35 -20.36 -8.72
N LYS A 255 -6.79 -21.63 -8.83
CA LYS A 255 -8.10 -22.07 -8.35
C LYS A 255 -8.28 -21.80 -6.86
N GLN A 256 -7.29 -22.13 -6.03
CA GLN A 256 -7.36 -21.90 -4.58
C GLN A 256 -7.49 -20.41 -4.23
N ILE A 257 -6.85 -19.53 -5.00
CA ILE A 257 -6.96 -18.08 -4.79
C ILE A 257 -8.35 -17.59 -5.17
N LEU A 258 -8.89 -18.05 -6.29
CA LEU A 258 -10.27 -17.72 -6.71
C LEU A 258 -11.30 -18.26 -5.71
N ASP A 259 -11.16 -19.52 -5.28
CA ASP A 259 -11.99 -20.13 -4.25
C ASP A 259 -11.98 -19.27 -2.97
N ASN A 260 -10.81 -18.79 -2.52
CA ASN A 260 -10.70 -17.91 -1.34
C ASN A 260 -11.45 -16.59 -1.52
N LEU A 261 -11.47 -16.02 -2.73
CA LEU A 261 -12.19 -14.77 -3.03
C LEU A 261 -13.72 -14.99 -2.98
N GLU A 262 -14.20 -16.15 -3.40
CA GLU A 262 -15.63 -16.50 -3.39
C GLU A 262 -16.17 -16.91 -2.00
N THR A 263 -15.37 -17.60 -1.17
CA THR A 263 -15.82 -18.37 0.01
C THR A 263 -16.09 -17.60 1.32
N LEU A 264 -16.71 -16.41 1.32
CA LEU A 264 -17.19 -15.81 2.60
C LEU A 264 -18.70 -15.50 2.66
N SER A 265 -19.47 -15.99 1.69
CA SER A 265 -20.94 -15.85 1.73
C SER A 265 -21.65 -16.72 2.79
N LEU A 266 -20.95 -17.38 3.73
CA LEU A 266 -21.56 -18.39 4.63
C LEU A 266 -21.20 -18.33 6.14
N HIS A 267 -20.51 -17.30 6.64
CA HIS A 267 -20.39 -17.12 8.10
C HIS A 267 -21.06 -15.81 8.58
N SER A 268 -22.18 -16.04 9.29
CA SER A 268 -22.91 -15.19 10.25
C SER A 268 -23.17 -13.73 9.90
N GLU A 269 -24.43 -13.47 9.51
CA GLU A 269 -25.11 -12.17 9.52
C GLU A 269 -25.06 -11.42 10.88
N THR A 270 -24.67 -12.11 11.94
CA THR A 270 -24.80 -11.63 13.33
C THR A 270 -23.57 -10.86 13.83
N GLU A 271 -22.38 -11.06 13.25
CA GLU A 271 -21.16 -10.32 13.61
C GLU A 271 -20.92 -9.10 12.69
N ARG A 272 -21.44 -9.15 11.44
CA ARG A 272 -21.33 -8.10 10.42
C ARG A 272 -21.83 -6.73 10.88
N ASN A 273 -22.89 -6.68 11.69
CA ASN A 273 -23.51 -5.42 12.11
C ASN A 273 -22.68 -4.64 13.16
N LYS A 274 -21.76 -5.28 13.88
CA LYS A 274 -20.90 -4.59 14.88
C LYS A 274 -19.63 -4.04 14.25
N GLU A 275 -19.07 -4.71 13.25
CA GLU A 275 -17.83 -4.29 12.58
C GLU A 275 -18.07 -3.23 11.50
N GLN A 276 -19.24 -3.27 10.86
CA GLN A 276 -19.66 -2.26 9.88
C GLN A 276 -19.92 -0.90 10.54
N GLU A 277 -20.43 -0.87 11.78
CA GLU A 277 -20.53 0.37 12.57
C GLU A 277 -19.15 0.96 12.94
N THR A 278 -18.13 0.13 13.15
CA THR A 278 -16.77 0.61 13.42
C THR A 278 -16.04 1.09 12.16
N SER A 279 -16.21 0.39 11.04
CA SER A 279 -15.63 0.82 9.76
C SER A 279 -16.31 2.10 9.26
N ASP A 280 -17.63 2.22 9.37
CA ASP A 280 -18.36 3.44 8.98
C ASP A 280 -17.95 4.65 9.85
N ARG A 281 -17.68 4.46 11.15
CA ARG A 281 -17.15 5.52 12.02
C ARG A 281 -15.74 5.95 11.62
N ASP A 282 -14.86 5.02 11.29
CA ASP A 282 -13.51 5.33 10.80
C ASP A 282 -13.55 6.03 9.41
N CYS A 283 -14.54 5.71 8.58
CA CYS A 283 -14.74 6.32 7.26
C CYS A 283 -15.25 7.78 7.33
N VAL A 284 -16.07 8.11 8.33
CA VAL A 284 -16.58 9.47 8.55
C VAL A 284 -15.43 10.43 8.93
N ASN A 285 -14.50 9.99 9.77
CA ASN A 285 -13.36 10.81 10.21
C ASN A 285 -12.34 11.08 9.09
N TYR A 286 -12.14 10.14 8.15
CA TYR A 286 -11.22 10.32 7.02
C TYR A 286 -11.76 11.29 5.95
N SER A 287 -13.08 11.35 5.77
CA SER A 287 -13.71 12.16 4.72
C SER A 287 -13.71 13.67 5.03
N SER A 288 -13.56 14.07 6.29
CA SER A 288 -13.47 15.48 6.69
C SER A 288 -12.11 16.13 6.40
N GLU A 289 -11.04 15.36 6.19
CA GLU A 289 -9.66 15.91 6.12
C GLU A 289 -9.12 16.11 4.69
N LEU A 290 -9.75 15.53 3.67
CA LEU A 290 -9.25 15.53 2.27
C LEU A 290 -9.99 16.48 1.31
N GLN A 291 -10.80 17.41 1.82
CA GLN A 291 -11.65 18.29 0.99
C GLN A 291 -10.90 19.39 0.20
N SER A 292 -9.57 19.37 0.09
CA SER A 292 -8.87 20.31 -0.78
C SER A 292 -8.04 19.61 -1.85
N SER A 293 -8.34 19.96 -3.10
CA SER A 293 -7.62 19.68 -4.35
C SER A 293 -7.94 18.33 -5.01
N ASN A 294 -8.67 18.39 -6.13
CA ASN A 294 -8.47 17.55 -7.32
C ASN A 294 -9.44 17.97 -8.44
N ASP A 295 -9.05 18.97 -9.23
CA ASP A 295 -9.62 19.21 -10.56
C ASP A 295 -8.60 18.72 -11.60
N PHE A 296 -8.89 17.57 -12.21
CA PHE A 296 -8.19 17.09 -13.40
C PHE A 296 -9.22 16.76 -14.47
N GLU A 297 -9.25 17.56 -15.54
CA GLU A 297 -10.09 17.32 -16.70
C GLU A 297 -9.36 16.43 -17.73
N PRO A 298 -9.98 15.35 -18.23
CA PRO A 298 -9.37 14.51 -19.25
C PRO A 298 -9.51 15.12 -20.65
N THR A 299 -8.39 15.38 -21.31
CA THR A 299 -8.37 15.78 -22.73
C THR A 299 -8.66 14.59 -23.65
N ASN A 300 -9.77 14.66 -24.37
CA ASN A 300 -10.19 13.67 -25.35
C ASN A 300 -9.57 13.98 -26.73
N LYS A 301 -8.61 13.17 -27.19
CA LYS A 301 -8.18 13.16 -28.60
C LYS A 301 -8.19 11.74 -29.13
N GLN A 302 -9.22 11.42 -29.91
CA GLN A 302 -9.32 10.18 -30.67
C GLN A 302 -8.33 10.21 -31.85
N SER A 303 -7.44 9.22 -31.90
CA SER A 303 -6.76 8.85 -33.15
C SER A 303 -6.99 7.37 -33.39
N GLN A 304 -7.70 7.05 -34.47
CA GLN A 304 -7.91 5.68 -34.93
C GLN A 304 -6.60 5.09 -35.44
N SER A 305 -6.11 4.05 -34.76
CA SER A 305 -5.21 3.07 -35.36
C SER A 305 -5.70 1.69 -34.98
N THR A 306 -6.07 0.90 -35.97
CA THR A 306 -6.40 -0.52 -35.83
C THR A 306 -5.14 -1.29 -35.44
N MET A 307 -5.04 -1.72 -34.18
CA MET A 307 -4.09 -2.73 -33.74
C MET A 307 -4.80 -4.07 -33.65
N ASP A 308 -4.16 -5.09 -34.20
CA ASP A 308 -4.63 -6.48 -34.23
C ASP A 308 -4.45 -7.11 -32.83
N PHE A 309 -5.55 -7.44 -32.16
CA PHE A 309 -5.59 -7.84 -30.74
C PHE A 309 -5.24 -9.31 -30.48
N ASP A 310 -5.14 -10.12 -31.54
CA ASP A 310 -5.02 -11.58 -31.43
C ASP A 310 -3.68 -12.07 -30.83
N ASN A 311 -2.70 -11.17 -30.64
CA ASN A 311 -1.39 -11.49 -30.06
C ASN A 311 -1.14 -10.93 -28.64
N LEU A 312 -2.15 -10.34 -27.97
CA LEU A 312 -2.00 -9.79 -26.61
C LEU A 312 -2.49 -10.72 -25.48
N ILE A 313 -2.96 -11.93 -25.81
CA ILE A 313 -3.56 -12.89 -24.85
C ILE A 313 -2.53 -13.88 -24.29
N ALA A 314 -1.30 -13.43 -24.03
CA ALA A 314 -0.34 -14.20 -23.25
C ALA A 314 0.14 -13.33 -22.07
N PRO A 315 -0.22 -13.69 -20.82
CA PRO A 315 0.14 -12.87 -19.67
C PRO A 315 1.66 -12.84 -19.48
N PRO A 316 2.23 -11.74 -18.97
CA PRO A 316 3.55 -11.81 -18.35
C PRO A 316 3.51 -12.84 -17.22
N ARG A 317 4.53 -13.70 -17.13
CA ARG A 317 4.55 -14.80 -16.15
C ARG A 317 4.39 -14.25 -14.71
N PRO A 318 3.57 -14.89 -13.86
CA PRO A 318 3.40 -14.50 -12.47
C PRO A 318 4.75 -14.37 -11.76
N ARG A 319 4.93 -13.30 -10.97
CA ARG A 319 6.15 -13.15 -10.15
C ARG A 319 6.15 -14.21 -9.06
N LYS A 320 7.14 -15.12 -9.09
CA LYS A 320 7.33 -16.13 -8.04
C LYS A 320 7.85 -15.45 -6.77
N PHE A 321 7.10 -15.58 -5.67
CA PHE A 321 7.56 -15.16 -4.35
C PHE A 321 8.59 -16.17 -3.84
N SER A 322 9.88 -15.80 -3.77
CA SER A 322 10.88 -16.65 -3.12
C SER A 322 10.97 -16.32 -1.64
N ARG A 323 10.50 -17.22 -0.77
CA ARG A 323 11.02 -17.31 0.59
C ARG A 323 12.36 -18.04 0.50
N LYS A 324 13.44 -17.40 0.93
CA LYS A 324 14.67 -18.12 1.27
C LYS A 324 14.86 -18.03 2.78
N ASN A 325 15.08 -19.20 3.35
CA ASN A 325 15.17 -19.52 4.77
C ASN A 325 16.13 -18.62 5.55
#